data_AF-A0A317SGA6-F1
#
_entry.id   AF-A0A317SGA6-F1
#
_cell.length_a   1.000
_cell.length_b   1.000
_cell.length_c   1.000
_cell.angle_alpha   90.00
_cell.angle_beta   90.00
_cell.angle_gamma   90.00
#
_symmetry.space_group_name_H-M   'P 1'
#
loop_
_entity.id
_entity.type
_entity.pdbx_description
1 polymer ?
#
loop_
_entity_poly.entity_id
_entity_poly.type
_entity_poly.pdbx_seq_one_letter_code
_entity_poly.pdbx_strand_id
1 'polypeptide(L)'
;MPLFSRSPFFILPLACSLVPQLATRLPLSQNRIYWEINNRKKSHTNLASDVNVLPVAPVSEDTWYERLQQQRRELVQETRELLQETNQQRAQELRELRQEYQALVSERQLKLDAKIQENRDLLHAVLQQKNHGLWLARNFNVRGALERIAFQATLQKMIRVNADSGVQPRLNLLAGLPKFNAILHQEVLQRGLVKSQTNTALKHIYHEVSKHAHGNDGLIVVRTTDFTPAELAVLVSFLKLQDQWQYPLQCLGYLQTGLLPILIVVEVYLP
;
A
#
# COMPACT_ATOMS: atom_id res chain seq x y z
N MET A 1 31.69 17.87 28.43
CA MET A 1 30.30 17.41 28.18
C MET A 1 29.75 18.20 27.01
N PRO A 2 29.48 17.59 25.84
CA PRO A 2 28.93 18.33 24.70
C PRO A 2 27.40 18.28 24.72
N LEU A 3 26.81 19.45 24.52
CA LEU A 3 25.38 19.69 24.33
C LEU A 3 25.00 19.27 22.91
N PHE A 4 24.10 18.28 22.78
CA PHE A 4 23.52 17.95 21.48
C PHE A 4 22.41 18.96 21.13
N SER A 5 22.66 19.67 20.03
CA SER A 5 21.75 20.60 19.36
C SER A 5 20.46 19.89 18.91
N ARG A 6 19.31 20.46 19.29
CA ARG A 6 17.99 20.04 18.82
C ARG A 6 17.78 20.52 17.39
N SER A 7 17.66 19.60 16.45
CA SER A 7 17.19 19.89 15.09
C SER A 7 15.68 20.22 15.10
N PRO A 8 15.22 21.20 14.30
CA PRO A 8 13.80 21.49 14.15
C PRO A 8 13.15 20.47 13.21
N PHE A 9 12.02 19.89 13.64
CA PHE A 9 11.17 19.08 12.79
C PHE A 9 10.45 19.96 11.77
N PHE A 10 10.78 19.80 10.49
CA PHE A 10 9.98 20.34 9.39
C PHE A 10 8.77 19.44 9.16
N ILE A 11 7.57 19.97 9.40
CA ILE A 11 6.32 19.38 8.94
C ILE A 11 6.15 19.77 7.47
N LEU A 12 6.39 18.83 6.57
CA LEU A 12 6.05 18.99 5.15
C LEU A 12 4.54 18.77 4.96
N PRO A 13 3.82 19.67 4.28
CA PRO A 13 2.43 19.44 3.90
C PRO A 13 2.38 18.36 2.80
N LEU A 14 1.68 17.26 3.07
CA LEU A 14 1.31 16.25 2.09
C LEU A 14 0.27 16.82 1.12
N ALA A 15 0.73 17.54 0.10
CA ALA A 15 -0.04 17.85 -1.10
C ALA A 15 0.31 16.81 -2.18
N CYS A 16 -0.27 15.62 -2.10
CA CYS A 16 -0.22 14.64 -3.19
C CYS A 16 -1.48 14.77 -4.06
N SER A 17 -1.47 15.78 -4.93
CA SER A 17 -2.28 15.81 -6.15
C SER A 17 -1.33 15.74 -7.33
N LEU A 18 -0.71 14.58 -7.54
CA LEU A 18 -0.01 14.24 -8.77
C LEU A 18 -1.02 13.62 -9.75
N VAL A 19 -2.02 14.41 -10.14
CA VAL A 19 -2.63 14.21 -11.45
C VAL A 19 -1.57 14.71 -12.43
N PRO A 20 -1.00 13.86 -13.30
CA PRO A 20 -0.14 14.37 -14.36
C PRO A 20 -0.98 15.38 -15.15
N GLN A 21 -0.56 16.64 -15.13
CA GLN A 21 -1.06 17.62 -16.09
C GLN A 21 -0.64 17.10 -17.46
N LEU A 22 -1.55 16.36 -18.09
CA LEU A 22 -1.52 16.08 -19.52
C LEU A 22 -1.49 17.46 -20.18
N ALA A 23 -0.28 17.89 -20.56
CA ALA A 23 -0.12 19.02 -21.44
C ALA A 23 -0.96 18.71 -22.67
N THR A 24 -2.10 19.38 -22.79
CA THR A 24 -2.93 19.40 -23.99
C THR A 24 -2.18 20.13 -25.08
N ARG A 25 -1.05 19.55 -25.53
CA ARG A 25 -0.50 19.83 -26.84
C ARG A 25 -1.46 19.19 -27.82
N LEU A 26 -2.43 19.97 -28.26
CA LEU A 26 -3.17 19.68 -29.49
C LEU A 26 -2.13 19.30 -30.55
N PRO A 27 -2.30 18.16 -31.23
CA PRO A 27 -1.33 17.70 -32.21
C PRO A 27 -1.19 18.78 -33.30
N LEU A 28 0.04 19.26 -33.49
CA LEU A 28 0.41 20.29 -34.48
C LEU A 28 -0.08 19.94 -35.91
N SER A 29 -0.42 18.68 -36.17
CA SER A 29 -0.96 18.20 -37.44
C SER A 29 -2.35 18.76 -37.79
N GLN A 30 -3.21 19.07 -36.81
CA GLN A 30 -4.53 19.64 -37.10
C GLN A 30 -4.48 21.09 -37.59
N ASN A 31 -3.47 21.87 -37.15
CA ASN A 31 -3.29 23.25 -37.62
C ASN A 31 -2.78 23.32 -39.06
N ARG A 32 -2.06 22.31 -39.55
CA ARG A 32 -1.54 22.29 -40.92
C ARG A 32 -2.62 22.10 -41.96
N ILE A 33 -3.55 21.15 -41.74
CA ILE A 33 -4.66 20.87 -42.66
C ILE A 33 -5.61 22.07 -42.74
N TYR A 34 -5.92 22.69 -41.60
CA TYR A 34 -6.78 23.88 -41.56
C TYR A 34 -6.17 25.07 -42.31
N TRP A 35 -4.84 25.24 -42.22
CA TRP A 35 -4.12 26.31 -42.92
C TRP A 35 -4.01 26.07 -44.44
N GLU A 36 -3.77 24.83 -44.90
CA GLU A 36 -3.69 24.49 -46.33
C GLU A 36 -5.04 24.65 -47.06
N ILE A 37 -6.16 24.27 -46.42
CA ILE A 37 -7.51 24.44 -46.98
C ILE A 37 -7.85 25.92 -47.14
N ASN A 38 -7.47 26.77 -46.18
CA ASN A 38 -7.80 28.19 -46.23
C ASN A 38 -6.94 28.96 -47.25
N ASN A 39 -5.70 28.52 -47.49
CA ASN A 39 -4.83 29.15 -48.48
C ASN A 39 -5.15 28.77 -49.93
N ARG A 40 -5.63 27.54 -50.21
CA ARG A 40 -6.13 27.20 -51.55
C ARG A 40 -7.33 28.06 -51.98
N LYS A 41 -8.16 28.52 -51.05
CA LYS A 41 -9.30 29.41 -51.37
C LYS A 41 -8.89 30.83 -51.75
N LYS A 42 -7.71 31.30 -51.32
CA LYS A 42 -7.21 32.66 -51.64
C LYS A 42 -6.51 32.76 -52.99
N SER A 43 -6.10 31.65 -53.60
CA SER A 43 -5.38 31.64 -54.88
C SER A 43 -6.28 31.71 -56.11
N HIS A 44 -7.61 31.68 -55.96
CA HIS A 44 -8.55 31.58 -57.09
C HIS A 44 -9.32 32.88 -57.42
N THR A 45 -9.02 34.03 -56.81
CA THR A 45 -9.81 35.25 -57.02
C THR A 45 -9.26 36.29 -57.98
N ASN A 46 -8.08 36.13 -58.59
CA ASN A 46 -7.57 37.14 -59.53
C ASN A 46 -6.89 36.51 -60.73
N LEU A 47 -7.62 36.31 -61.82
CA LEU A 47 -7.13 36.24 -63.21
C LEU A 47 -8.35 36.28 -64.14
N ALA A 48 -8.92 37.47 -64.29
CA ALA A 48 -9.77 37.81 -65.43
C ALA A 48 -8.82 38.23 -66.57
N SER A 49 -8.49 37.29 -67.44
CA SER A 49 -7.77 37.56 -68.68
C SER A 49 -8.39 36.72 -69.80
N ASP A 50 -8.71 37.39 -70.91
CA ASP A 50 -9.36 36.87 -72.11
C ASP A 50 -8.93 35.45 -72.49
N VAL A 51 -9.85 34.49 -72.31
CA VAL A 51 -9.68 33.12 -72.81
C VAL A 51 -10.38 33.03 -74.15
N ASN A 52 -9.56 32.89 -75.19
CA ASN A 52 -9.98 32.55 -76.54
C ASN A 52 -10.69 31.19 -76.50
N VAL A 53 -12.01 31.20 -76.70
CA VAL A 53 -12.85 30.00 -76.63
C VAL A 53 -12.60 29.17 -77.88
N LEU A 54 -11.68 28.21 -77.77
CA LEU A 54 -11.55 27.15 -78.78
C LEU A 54 -12.87 26.37 -78.86
N PRO A 55 -13.37 26.02 -80.06
CA PRO A 55 -14.60 25.26 -80.23
C PRO A 55 -14.39 23.85 -79.66
N VAL A 56 -14.98 23.61 -78.49
CA VAL A 56 -15.00 22.28 -77.87
C VAL A 56 -16.04 21.45 -78.62
N ALA A 57 -15.60 20.36 -79.25
CA ALA A 57 -16.50 19.41 -79.90
C ALA A 57 -17.51 18.85 -78.87
N PRO A 58 -18.78 18.64 -79.24
CA PRO A 58 -19.79 18.14 -78.32
C PRO A 58 -19.42 16.73 -77.83
N VAL A 59 -19.10 16.64 -76.54
CA VAL A 59 -18.89 15.37 -75.85
C VAL A 59 -20.26 14.72 -75.65
N SER A 60 -20.42 13.46 -76.07
CA SER A 60 -21.66 12.70 -75.84
C SER A 60 -21.96 12.61 -74.33
N GLU A 61 -23.21 12.82 -73.93
CA GLU A 61 -23.69 12.86 -72.54
C GLU A 61 -23.29 11.60 -71.75
N ASP A 62 -23.31 10.44 -72.40
CA ASP A 62 -22.90 9.16 -71.80
C ASP A 62 -21.42 9.16 -71.35
N THR A 63 -20.54 9.69 -72.21
CA THR A 63 -19.09 9.74 -71.90
C THR A 63 -18.75 10.76 -70.81
N TRP A 64 -19.63 11.75 -70.58
CA TRP A 64 -19.52 12.66 -69.46
C TRP A 64 -19.95 11.97 -68.16
N TYR A 65 -21.06 11.24 -68.18
CA TYR A 65 -21.56 10.52 -67.02
C TYR A 65 -20.60 9.41 -66.55
N GLU A 66 -20.01 8.65 -67.49
CA GLU A 66 -19.01 7.63 -67.17
C GLU A 66 -17.78 8.22 -66.49
N ARG A 67 -17.27 9.37 -66.99
CA ARG A 67 -16.15 10.09 -66.38
C ARG A 67 -16.48 10.55 -64.97
N LEU A 68 -17.67 11.10 -64.75
CA LEU A 68 -18.11 11.52 -63.42
C LEU A 68 -18.19 10.33 -62.44
N GLN A 69 -18.72 9.19 -62.88
CA GLN A 69 -18.77 7.98 -62.05
C GLN A 69 -17.38 7.43 -61.74
N GLN A 70 -16.47 7.50 -62.70
CA GLN A 70 -15.08 7.09 -62.50
C GLN A 70 -14.38 7.98 -61.45
N GLN A 71 -14.49 9.30 -61.58
CA GLN A 71 -13.95 10.24 -60.59
C GLN A 71 -14.53 10.01 -59.19
N ARG A 72 -15.84 9.70 -59.10
CA ARG A 72 -16.48 9.38 -57.83
C ARG A 72 -15.90 8.10 -57.20
N ARG A 73 -15.66 7.06 -57.99
CA ARG A 73 -15.04 5.81 -57.51
C ARG A 73 -13.62 6.05 -57.01
N GLU A 74 -12.83 6.81 -57.76
CA GLU A 74 -11.46 7.18 -57.39
C GLU A 74 -11.45 7.95 -56.06
N LEU A 75 -12.28 8.99 -55.93
CA LEU A 75 -12.35 9.77 -54.69
C LEU A 75 -12.78 8.93 -53.48
N VAL A 76 -13.75 8.02 -53.66
CA VAL A 76 -14.18 7.11 -52.58
C VAL A 76 -13.05 6.15 -52.20
N GLN A 77 -12.31 5.62 -53.18
CA GLN A 77 -11.19 4.72 -52.95
C GLN A 77 -10.05 5.45 -52.22
N GLU A 78 -9.67 6.64 -52.68
CA GLU A 78 -8.65 7.48 -52.01
C GLU A 78 -9.05 7.81 -50.56
N THR A 79 -10.31 8.18 -50.34
CA THR A 79 -10.83 8.47 -48.98
C THR A 79 -10.75 7.24 -48.09
N ARG A 80 -11.06 6.06 -48.63
CA ARG A 80 -10.99 4.79 -47.90
C ARG A 80 -9.55 4.43 -47.53
N GLU A 81 -8.62 4.58 -48.46
CA GLU A 81 -7.20 4.31 -48.23
C GLU A 81 -6.62 5.25 -47.17
N LEU A 82 -6.91 6.56 -47.27
CA LEU A 82 -6.49 7.54 -46.28
C LEU A 82 -7.05 7.23 -44.88
N LEU A 83 -8.32 6.86 -44.80
CA LEU A 83 -8.95 6.47 -43.54
C LEU A 83 -8.30 5.19 -42.97
N GLN A 84 -8.01 4.22 -43.82
CA GLN A 84 -7.35 2.99 -43.42
C GLN A 84 -5.95 3.26 -42.88
N GLU A 85 -5.15 4.05 -43.58
CA GLU A 85 -3.80 4.44 -43.15
C GLU A 85 -3.85 5.20 -41.82
N THR A 86 -4.75 6.18 -41.70
CA THR A 86 -4.93 6.95 -40.45
C THR A 86 -5.31 6.04 -39.28
N ASN A 87 -6.20 5.07 -39.51
CA ASN A 87 -6.61 4.12 -38.48
C ASN A 87 -5.47 3.16 -38.09
N GLN A 88 -4.64 2.74 -39.05
CA GLN A 88 -3.46 1.92 -38.77
C GLN A 88 -2.43 2.69 -37.94
N GLN A 89 -2.15 3.95 -38.30
CA GLN A 89 -1.26 4.82 -37.53
C GLN A 89 -1.77 5.01 -36.09
N ARG A 90 -3.06 5.34 -35.91
CA ARG A 90 -3.65 5.47 -34.56
C ARG A 90 -3.60 4.16 -33.77
N ALA A 91 -3.85 3.03 -34.41
CA ALA A 91 -3.77 1.73 -33.74
C ALA A 91 -2.34 1.42 -33.31
N GLN A 92 -1.34 1.81 -34.09
CA GLN A 92 0.07 1.67 -33.74
C GLN A 92 0.44 2.59 -32.57
N GLU A 93 0.09 3.88 -32.64
CA GLU A 93 0.34 4.85 -31.56
C GLU A 93 -0.29 4.38 -30.22
N LEU A 94 -1.51 3.86 -30.26
CA LEU A 94 -2.18 3.33 -29.07
C LEU A 94 -1.50 2.07 -28.52
N ARG A 95 -0.91 1.23 -29.38
CA ARG A 95 -0.14 0.06 -28.94
C ARG A 95 1.16 0.48 -28.26
N GLU A 96 1.88 1.42 -28.85
CA GLU A 96 3.13 1.96 -28.30
C GLU A 96 2.88 2.64 -26.95
N LEU A 97 1.86 3.50 -26.86
CA LEU A 97 1.47 4.16 -25.61
C LEU A 97 1.06 3.15 -24.53
N ARG A 98 0.34 2.08 -24.91
CA ARG A 98 -0.04 1.01 -23.97
C ARG A 98 1.18 0.27 -23.45
N GLN A 99 2.15 -0.04 -24.31
CA GLN A 99 3.39 -0.71 -23.92
C GLN A 99 4.22 0.18 -22.97
N GLU A 100 4.36 1.47 -23.27
CA GLU A 100 5.05 2.43 -22.41
C GLU A 100 4.37 2.52 -21.04
N TYR A 101 3.05 2.66 -21.02
CA TYR A 101 2.29 2.71 -19.78
C TYR A 101 2.44 1.42 -18.95
N GLN A 102 2.40 0.26 -19.61
CA GLN A 102 2.59 -1.03 -18.94
C GLN A 102 4.00 -1.15 -18.35
N ALA A 103 5.04 -0.75 -19.10
CA ALA A 103 6.41 -0.74 -18.61
C ALA A 103 6.57 0.17 -17.38
N LEU A 104 5.96 1.37 -17.40
CA LEU A 104 5.97 2.30 -16.28
C LEU A 104 5.27 1.73 -15.04
N VAL A 105 4.12 1.07 -15.22
CA VAL A 105 3.39 0.42 -14.10
C VAL A 105 4.23 -0.71 -13.52
N SER A 106 4.82 -1.57 -14.36
CA SER A 106 5.69 -2.65 -13.93
C SER A 106 6.91 -2.14 -13.16
N GLU A 107 7.57 -1.09 -13.66
CA GLU A 107 8.72 -0.48 -12.97
C GLU A 107 8.32 0.07 -11.58
N ARG A 108 7.19 0.77 -11.50
CA ARG A 108 6.68 1.30 -10.23
C ARG A 108 6.33 0.19 -9.24
N GLN A 109 5.74 -0.90 -9.73
CA GLN A 109 5.42 -2.06 -8.90
C GLN A 109 6.68 -2.70 -8.32
N LEU A 110 7.71 -2.92 -9.14
CA LEU A 110 9.00 -3.43 -8.67
C LEU A 110 9.64 -2.54 -7.61
N LYS A 111 9.60 -1.21 -7.80
CA LYS A 111 10.11 -0.25 -6.81
C LYS A 111 9.30 -0.28 -5.51
N LEU A 112 7.98 -0.45 -5.59
CA LEU A 112 7.12 -0.58 -4.43
C LEU A 112 7.43 -1.87 -3.66
N ASP A 113 7.55 -2.98 -4.35
CA ASP A 113 7.85 -4.29 -3.75
C ASP A 113 9.23 -4.30 -3.08
N ALA A 114 10.24 -3.69 -3.70
CA ALA A 114 11.56 -3.51 -3.12
C ALA A 114 11.50 -2.72 -1.80
N LYS A 115 10.73 -1.62 -1.76
CA LYS A 115 10.54 -0.82 -0.53
C LYS A 115 9.73 -1.56 0.53
N ILE A 116 8.77 -2.38 0.14
CA ILE A 116 8.03 -3.22 1.09
C ILE A 116 8.98 -4.22 1.74
N GLN A 117 9.86 -4.84 0.95
CA GLN A 117 10.86 -5.78 1.45
C GLN A 117 11.88 -5.10 2.38
N GLU A 118 12.43 -3.96 1.98
CA GLU A 118 13.36 -3.18 2.81
C GLU A 118 12.72 -2.79 4.16
N ASN A 119 11.45 -2.35 4.17
CA ASN A 119 10.74 -2.04 5.40
C ASN A 119 10.54 -3.27 6.31
N ARG A 120 10.33 -4.46 5.73
CA ARG A 120 10.25 -5.72 6.50
C ARG A 120 11.59 -6.05 7.13
N ASP A 121 12.68 -5.92 6.38
CA ASP A 121 14.03 -6.21 6.86
C ASP A 121 14.44 -5.23 7.97
N LEU A 122 14.14 -3.94 7.81
CA LEU A 122 14.36 -2.92 8.85
C LEU A 122 13.52 -3.20 10.10
N LEU A 123 12.24 -3.56 9.94
CA LEU A 123 11.38 -3.92 11.07
C LEU A 123 11.95 -5.14 11.81
N HIS A 124 12.39 -6.17 11.09
CA HIS A 124 13.03 -7.34 11.67
C HIS A 124 14.28 -6.95 12.47
N ALA A 125 15.19 -6.15 11.88
CA ALA A 125 16.41 -5.71 12.53
C ALA A 125 16.13 -4.92 13.82
N VAL A 126 15.16 -3.99 13.79
CA VAL A 126 14.75 -3.22 14.98
C VAL A 126 14.19 -4.13 16.08
N LEU A 127 13.38 -5.11 15.71
CA LEU A 127 12.84 -6.08 16.69
C LEU A 127 13.95 -6.98 17.26
N GLN A 128 14.91 -7.42 16.45
CA GLN A 128 16.08 -8.19 16.92
C GLN A 128 16.92 -7.38 17.90
N GLN A 129 17.21 -6.12 17.59
CA GLN A 129 17.92 -5.22 18.49
C GLN A 129 17.16 -5.03 19.81
N LYS A 130 15.83 -4.88 19.76
CA LYS A 130 14.99 -4.78 20.96
C LYS A 130 15.06 -6.06 21.80
N ASN A 131 15.05 -7.23 21.18
CA ASN A 131 15.17 -8.52 21.87
C ASN A 131 16.52 -8.66 22.55
N HIS A 132 17.59 -8.33 21.83
CA HIS A 132 18.93 -8.36 22.38
C HIS A 132 19.07 -7.41 23.58
N GLY A 133 18.49 -6.21 23.50
CA GLY A 133 18.43 -5.28 24.63
C GLY A 133 17.64 -5.82 25.82
N LEU A 134 16.50 -6.47 25.59
CA LEU A 134 15.73 -7.14 26.66
C LEU A 134 16.53 -8.27 27.32
N TRP A 135 17.24 -9.06 26.53
CA TRP A 135 18.09 -10.14 26.99
C TRP A 135 19.26 -9.63 27.85
N LEU A 136 20.00 -8.62 27.37
CA LEU A 136 21.10 -7.99 28.11
C LEU A 136 20.64 -7.37 29.43
N ALA A 137 19.46 -6.75 29.43
CA ALA A 137 18.87 -6.15 30.63
C ALA A 137 18.30 -7.21 31.61
N ARG A 138 18.43 -8.51 31.31
CA ARG A 138 17.81 -9.61 32.06
C ARG A 138 16.29 -9.46 32.22
N ASN A 139 15.66 -8.78 31.27
CA ASN A 139 14.22 -8.52 31.22
C ASN A 139 13.52 -9.52 30.29
N PHE A 140 14.09 -10.71 30.10
CA PHE A 140 13.52 -11.75 29.25
C PHE A 140 12.45 -12.57 29.98
N ASN A 141 11.43 -11.87 30.46
CA ASN A 141 10.33 -12.40 31.25
C ASN A 141 8.98 -11.85 30.74
N VAL A 142 7.87 -12.19 31.41
CA VAL A 142 6.52 -11.79 30.99
C VAL A 142 6.38 -10.27 30.84
N ARG A 143 7.04 -9.49 31.71
CA ARG A 143 7.07 -8.03 31.59
C ARG A 143 7.72 -7.60 30.27
N GLY A 144 8.93 -8.08 29.99
CA GLY A 144 9.63 -7.77 28.73
C GLY A 144 8.84 -8.20 27.49
N ALA A 145 8.09 -9.31 27.57
CA ALA A 145 7.19 -9.74 26.51
C ALA A 145 6.09 -8.71 26.23
N LEU A 146 5.41 -8.21 27.26
CA LEU A 146 4.39 -7.15 27.10
C LEU A 146 4.99 -5.84 26.58
N GLU A 147 6.18 -5.46 27.05
CA GLU A 147 6.91 -4.29 26.53
C GLU A 147 7.19 -4.44 25.03
N ARG A 148 7.66 -5.62 24.59
CA ARG A 148 7.92 -5.91 23.18
C ARG A 148 6.63 -5.87 22.36
N ILE A 149 5.55 -6.50 22.82
CA ILE A 149 4.25 -6.52 22.13
C ILE A 149 3.72 -5.10 21.94
N ALA A 150 3.73 -4.28 23.00
CA ALA A 150 3.32 -2.88 22.91
C ALA A 150 4.21 -2.07 21.96
N PHE A 151 5.52 -2.31 21.96
CA PHE A 151 6.47 -1.65 21.06
C PHE A 151 6.24 -2.03 19.60
N GLN A 152 6.10 -3.32 19.30
CA GLN A 152 5.85 -3.84 17.96
C GLN A 152 4.52 -3.34 17.38
N ALA A 153 3.45 -3.31 18.18
CA ALA A 153 2.18 -2.72 17.77
C ALA A 153 2.29 -1.24 17.40
N THR A 154 3.18 -0.51 18.09
CA THR A 154 3.46 0.91 17.78
C THR A 154 4.20 1.02 16.44
N LEU A 155 5.23 0.21 16.23
CA LEU A 155 5.99 0.19 14.96
C LEU A 155 5.12 -0.17 13.75
N GLN A 156 4.22 -1.14 13.92
CA GLN A 156 3.28 -1.56 12.88
C GLN A 156 2.06 -0.62 12.73
N LYS A 157 2.03 0.49 13.49
CA LYS A 157 0.94 1.50 13.47
C LYS A 157 -0.45 0.91 13.76
N MET A 158 -0.52 -0.20 14.48
CA MET A 158 -1.78 -0.81 14.93
C MET A 158 -2.47 0.05 15.99
N ILE A 159 -1.65 0.76 16.78
CA ILE A 159 -2.09 1.75 17.76
C ILE A 159 -1.40 3.08 17.46
N ARG A 160 -2.10 4.19 17.68
CA ARG A 160 -1.53 5.54 17.61
C ARG A 160 -1.27 6.00 19.04
N VAL A 161 -0.03 6.39 19.33
CA VAL A 161 0.34 6.78 20.68
C VAL A 161 1.30 7.95 20.65
N ASN A 162 1.18 8.83 21.64
CA ASN A 162 2.17 9.86 21.90
C ASN A 162 3.49 9.19 22.30
N ALA A 163 4.62 9.78 21.88
CA ALA A 163 5.96 9.23 22.12
C ALA A 163 6.21 8.92 23.61
N ASP A 164 5.66 9.75 24.51
CA ASP A 164 5.91 9.69 25.95
C ASP A 164 4.93 8.78 26.72
N SER A 165 4.10 8.03 26.00
CA SER A 165 3.18 7.08 26.64
C SER A 165 3.93 5.87 27.22
N GLY A 166 3.63 5.54 28.48
CA GLY A 166 4.09 4.30 29.12
C GLY A 166 3.46 3.05 28.50
N VAL A 167 3.86 1.88 29.00
CA VAL A 167 3.45 0.57 28.43
C VAL A 167 1.98 0.26 28.67
N GLN A 168 1.45 0.46 29.89
CA GLN A 168 0.05 0.17 30.22
C GLN A 168 -0.97 0.92 29.34
N PRO A 169 -0.83 2.24 29.07
CA PRO A 169 -1.67 2.92 28.08
C PRO A 169 -1.67 2.25 26.69
N ARG A 170 -0.51 1.78 26.22
CA ARG A 170 -0.40 1.09 24.93
C ARG A 170 -1.10 -0.28 24.95
N LEU A 171 -0.97 -1.02 26.05
CA LEU A 171 -1.71 -2.28 26.25
C LEU A 171 -3.23 -2.05 26.29
N ASN A 172 -3.69 -0.96 26.92
CA ASN A 172 -5.10 -0.60 26.94
C ASN A 172 -5.62 -0.28 25.52
N LEU A 173 -4.83 0.43 24.70
CA LEU A 173 -5.17 0.68 23.29
C LEU A 173 -5.23 -0.62 22.48
N LEU A 174 -4.26 -1.51 22.67
CA LEU A 174 -4.26 -2.84 22.05
C LEU A 174 -5.49 -3.65 22.46
N ALA A 175 -5.92 -3.55 23.72
CA ALA A 175 -7.10 -4.23 24.19
C ALA A 175 -8.41 -3.67 23.62
N GLY A 176 -8.40 -2.45 23.10
CA GLY A 176 -9.50 -1.88 22.33
C GLY A 176 -9.68 -2.51 20.96
N LEU A 177 -8.70 -3.27 20.45
CA LEU A 177 -8.79 -3.90 19.13
C LEU A 177 -9.86 -5.00 19.11
N PRO A 178 -10.71 -5.08 18.07
CA PRO A 178 -11.74 -6.12 17.96
C PRO A 178 -11.18 -7.54 18.06
N LYS A 179 -10.01 -7.78 17.45
CA LYS A 179 -9.33 -9.06 17.48
C LYS A 179 -8.88 -9.47 18.89
N PHE A 180 -8.36 -8.53 19.69
CA PHE A 180 -8.00 -8.81 21.07
C PHE A 180 -9.24 -9.18 21.89
N ASN A 181 -10.33 -8.41 21.74
CA ASN A 181 -11.58 -8.69 22.45
C ASN A 181 -12.17 -10.07 22.11
N ALA A 182 -12.04 -10.51 20.86
CA ALA A 182 -12.46 -11.86 20.45
C ALA A 182 -11.64 -12.95 21.16
N ILE A 183 -10.31 -12.81 21.19
CA ILE A 183 -9.40 -13.74 21.88
C ILE A 183 -9.70 -13.76 23.38
N LEU A 184 -9.80 -12.58 24.01
CA LEU A 184 -10.08 -12.47 25.44
C LEU A 184 -11.43 -13.08 25.80
N HIS A 185 -12.45 -12.86 24.96
CA HIS A 185 -13.76 -13.46 25.18
C HIS A 185 -13.70 -14.99 25.15
N GLN A 186 -12.94 -15.59 24.21
CA GLN A 186 -12.72 -17.03 24.17
C GLN A 186 -11.99 -17.53 25.43
N GLU A 187 -10.93 -16.86 25.87
CA GLU A 187 -10.22 -17.22 27.10
C GLU A 187 -11.12 -17.14 28.34
N VAL A 188 -11.97 -16.11 28.42
CA VAL A 188 -12.92 -15.92 29.52
C VAL A 188 -13.95 -17.05 29.56
N LEU A 189 -14.51 -17.43 28.40
CA LEU A 189 -15.48 -18.52 28.30
C LEU A 189 -14.84 -19.88 28.64
N GLN A 190 -13.67 -20.19 28.06
CA GLN A 190 -12.99 -21.46 28.26
C GLN A 190 -12.57 -21.69 29.71
N ARG A 191 -12.29 -20.62 30.46
CA ARG A 191 -11.88 -20.67 31.86
C ARG A 191 -13.02 -20.45 32.85
N GLY A 192 -14.26 -20.24 32.38
CA GLY A 192 -15.41 -19.97 33.25
C GLY A 192 -15.28 -18.68 34.06
N LEU A 193 -14.63 -17.64 33.50
CA LEU A 193 -14.33 -16.40 34.22
C LEU A 193 -15.43 -15.35 34.06
N VAL A 194 -15.46 -14.40 35.00
CA VAL A 194 -16.34 -13.24 34.90
C VAL A 194 -15.65 -12.12 34.12
N LYS A 195 -16.35 -11.59 33.10
CA LYS A 195 -15.82 -10.51 32.24
C LYS A 195 -15.38 -9.27 33.03
N SER A 196 -16.11 -8.91 34.09
CA SER A 196 -15.77 -7.74 34.94
C SER A 196 -14.42 -7.90 35.63
N GLN A 197 -14.11 -9.08 36.19
CA GLN A 197 -12.83 -9.37 36.83
C GLN A 197 -11.67 -9.29 35.82
N THR A 198 -11.88 -9.83 34.62
CA THR A 198 -10.89 -9.81 33.54
C THR A 198 -10.61 -8.38 33.04
N ASN A 199 -11.65 -7.56 32.91
CA ASN A 199 -11.49 -6.14 32.57
C ASN A 199 -10.76 -5.35 33.66
N THR A 200 -10.98 -5.69 34.93
CA THR A 200 -10.23 -5.09 36.04
C THR A 200 -8.77 -5.49 35.92
N ALA A 201 -8.45 -6.79 35.80
CA ALA A 201 -7.09 -7.32 35.60
C ALA A 201 -6.35 -6.61 34.46
N LEU A 202 -7.01 -6.45 33.30
CA LEU A 202 -6.45 -5.78 32.13
C LEU A 202 -5.91 -4.36 32.44
N LYS A 203 -6.62 -3.58 33.26
CA LYS A 203 -6.24 -2.17 33.56
C LYS A 203 -4.92 -2.04 34.31
N HIS A 204 -4.48 -3.08 35.01
CA HIS A 204 -3.29 -3.06 35.86
C HIS A 204 -2.30 -4.19 35.54
N ILE A 205 -2.52 -4.95 34.46
CA ILE A 205 -1.72 -6.14 34.14
C ILE A 205 -0.22 -5.86 34.05
N TYR A 206 0.18 -4.69 33.54
CA TYR A 206 1.59 -4.31 33.45
C TYR A 206 2.23 -4.13 34.83
N HIS A 207 1.47 -3.57 35.78
CA HIS A 207 1.93 -3.44 37.16
C HIS A 207 2.11 -4.82 37.80
N GLU A 208 1.17 -5.74 37.58
CA GLU A 208 1.23 -7.09 38.15
C GLU A 208 2.38 -7.93 37.60
N VAL A 209 2.63 -7.92 36.29
CA VAL A 209 3.81 -8.61 35.73
C VAL A 209 5.12 -7.99 36.19
N SER A 210 5.12 -6.71 36.54
CA SER A 210 6.32 -6.02 37.03
C SER A 210 6.71 -6.47 38.44
N LYS A 211 5.76 -6.91 39.27
CA LYS A 211 6.03 -7.50 40.59
C LYS A 211 6.75 -8.85 40.47
N HIS A 212 6.49 -9.58 39.38
CA HIS A 212 7.02 -10.91 39.11
C HIS A 212 8.15 -10.89 38.06
N ALA A 213 8.82 -9.76 37.87
CA ALA A 213 9.89 -9.59 36.88
C ALA A 213 11.23 -10.20 37.34
N HIS A 214 11.19 -11.43 37.83
CA HIS A 214 12.36 -12.19 38.27
C HIS A 214 12.66 -13.32 37.28
N GLY A 215 13.94 -13.65 37.11
CA GLY A 215 14.40 -14.69 36.19
C GLY A 215 14.71 -14.17 34.78
N ASN A 216 15.76 -14.75 34.18
CA ASN A 216 16.21 -14.47 32.81
C ASN A 216 16.64 -15.79 32.16
N ASP A 217 15.70 -16.73 32.12
CA ASP A 217 16.00 -18.11 31.72
C ASP A 217 16.00 -18.26 30.18
N GLY A 218 15.97 -17.15 29.43
CA GLY A 218 15.77 -17.13 27.97
C GLY A 218 14.35 -17.54 27.53
N LEU A 219 13.53 -17.99 28.48
CA LEU A 219 12.15 -18.43 28.28
C LEU A 219 11.21 -17.46 28.99
N ILE A 220 10.21 -16.97 28.27
CA ILE A 220 9.11 -16.23 28.87
C ILE A 220 8.11 -17.27 29.39
N VAL A 221 8.10 -17.49 30.70
CA VAL A 221 7.21 -18.46 31.34
C VAL A 221 6.10 -17.74 32.09
N VAL A 222 4.85 -18.06 31.79
CA VAL A 222 3.68 -17.59 32.56
C VAL A 222 3.25 -18.72 33.49
N ARG A 223 3.41 -18.54 34.81
CA ARG A 223 3.10 -19.53 35.84
C ARG A 223 1.77 -19.21 36.50
N THR A 224 0.97 -20.23 36.79
CA THR A 224 -0.31 -20.05 37.52
C THR A 224 -0.11 -19.68 39.00
N THR A 225 1.08 -19.91 39.55
CA THR A 225 1.43 -19.54 40.92
C THR A 225 1.59 -18.04 41.10
N ASP A 226 1.89 -17.34 40.01
CA ASP A 226 2.28 -15.92 40.04
C ASP A 226 1.11 -15.02 39.63
N PHE A 227 0.08 -15.58 38.99
CA PHE A 227 -1.02 -14.83 38.41
C PHE A 227 -2.37 -15.50 38.68
N THR A 228 -3.37 -14.67 38.96
CA THR A 228 -4.77 -15.08 39.07
C THR A 228 -5.29 -15.60 37.72
N PRO A 229 -6.37 -16.42 37.70
CA PRO A 229 -6.98 -16.88 36.45
C PRO A 229 -7.38 -15.76 35.48
N ALA A 230 -7.81 -14.60 35.99
CA ALA A 230 -8.18 -13.44 35.18
C ALA A 230 -6.95 -12.78 34.54
N GLU A 231 -5.85 -12.62 35.29
CA GLU A 231 -4.59 -12.09 34.76
C GLU A 231 -3.99 -13.03 33.72
N LEU A 232 -4.01 -14.35 33.97
CA LEU A 232 -3.58 -15.36 33.00
C LEU A 232 -4.35 -15.23 31.68
N ALA A 233 -5.68 -15.10 31.73
CA ALA A 233 -6.50 -14.92 30.54
C ALA A 233 -6.09 -13.67 29.74
N VAL A 234 -5.79 -12.56 30.42
CA VAL A 234 -5.29 -11.33 29.78
C VAL A 234 -3.91 -11.54 29.15
N LEU A 235 -2.96 -12.14 29.88
CA LEU A 235 -1.60 -12.40 29.39
C LEU A 235 -1.61 -13.31 28.16
N VAL A 236 -2.36 -14.41 28.24
CA VAL A 236 -2.58 -15.33 27.11
C VAL A 236 -3.15 -14.57 25.92
N SER A 237 -4.11 -13.68 26.15
CA SER A 237 -4.74 -12.94 25.06
C SER A 237 -3.75 -12.02 24.34
N PHE A 238 -2.84 -11.36 25.05
CA PHE A 238 -1.76 -10.58 24.42
C PHE A 238 -0.79 -11.48 23.65
N LEU A 239 -0.41 -12.62 24.20
CA LEU A 239 0.48 -13.58 23.53
C LEU A 239 -0.16 -14.15 22.26
N LYS A 240 -1.44 -14.54 22.29
CA LYS A 240 -2.18 -14.99 21.10
C LYS A 240 -2.40 -13.89 20.07
N LEU A 241 -2.55 -12.64 20.52
CA LEU A 241 -2.82 -11.52 19.60
C LEU A 241 -1.71 -11.36 18.55
N GLN A 242 -0.47 -11.54 18.98
CA GLN A 242 0.71 -11.40 18.12
C GLN A 242 0.97 -12.58 17.19
N ASP A 243 0.28 -13.72 17.32
CA ASP A 243 0.57 -14.94 16.51
C ASP A 243 0.47 -14.69 15.00
N GLN A 244 -0.27 -13.66 14.57
CA GLN A 244 -0.42 -13.28 13.16
C GLN A 244 0.40 -12.04 12.77
N TRP A 245 1.25 -11.54 13.66
CA TRP A 245 2.07 -10.36 13.39
C TRP A 245 3.32 -10.76 12.61
N GLN A 246 3.91 -9.82 11.88
CA GLN A 246 5.23 -10.03 11.31
C GLN A 246 6.25 -10.13 12.45
N TYR A 247 6.97 -11.24 12.53
CA TYR A 247 7.98 -11.54 13.56
C TYR A 247 7.40 -11.63 14.99
N PRO A 248 6.49 -12.58 15.24
CA PRO A 248 5.93 -12.79 16.57
C PRO A 248 7.01 -13.30 17.54
N LEU A 249 6.78 -13.16 18.85
CA LEU A 249 7.47 -14.01 19.82
C LEU A 249 7.00 -15.45 19.61
N GLN A 250 7.94 -16.38 19.56
CA GLN A 250 7.62 -17.79 19.42
C GLN A 250 7.09 -18.34 20.75
N CYS A 251 5.78 -18.58 20.81
CA CYS A 251 5.16 -19.24 21.95
C CYS A 251 5.20 -20.76 21.71
N LEU A 252 5.86 -21.55 22.56
CA LEU A 252 5.70 -22.99 22.54
C LEU A 252 4.30 -23.31 23.10
N GLY A 253 3.60 -24.21 22.42
CA GLY A 253 2.15 -24.40 22.55
C GLY A 253 1.58 -24.52 23.98
N TYR A 254 0.27 -24.26 24.07
CA TYR A 254 -0.51 -24.43 25.29
C TYR A 254 -0.56 -25.91 25.70
N LEU A 255 0.19 -26.29 26.73
CA LEU A 255 0.01 -27.60 27.37
C LEU A 255 -1.25 -27.56 28.23
N GLN A 256 -2.39 -27.87 27.61
CA GLN A 256 -3.65 -28.08 28.32
C GLN A 256 -3.66 -29.51 28.88
N THR A 257 -2.82 -29.78 29.88
CA THR A 257 -2.90 -31.04 30.62
C THR A 257 -4.10 -30.94 31.57
N GLY A 258 -5.15 -31.73 31.30
CA GLY A 258 -6.49 -31.59 31.89
C GLY A 258 -6.64 -31.63 33.42
N LEU A 259 -5.56 -31.65 34.20
CA LEU A 259 -5.59 -31.69 35.67
C LEU A 259 -4.43 -30.94 36.37
N LEU A 260 -3.56 -30.23 35.64
CA LEU A 260 -2.40 -29.54 36.22
C LEU A 260 -2.27 -28.08 35.72
N PRO A 261 -1.66 -27.19 36.53
CA PRO A 261 -1.54 -25.77 36.22
C PRO A 261 -0.95 -25.52 34.83
N ILE A 262 -1.66 -24.74 34.03
CA ILE A 262 -1.28 -24.38 32.66
C ILE A 262 0.04 -23.60 32.72
N LEU A 263 1.13 -24.25 32.35
CA LEU A 263 2.42 -23.61 32.11
C LEU A 263 2.44 -23.16 30.65
N ILE A 264 2.55 -21.85 30.41
CA ILE A 264 2.82 -21.32 29.07
C ILE A 264 4.30 -21.03 29.02
N VAL A 265 5.01 -21.78 28.18
CA VAL A 265 6.43 -21.57 27.92
C VAL A 265 6.55 -20.91 26.55
N VAL A 266 7.14 -19.74 26.50
CA VAL A 266 7.46 -19.03 25.26
C VAL A 266 8.97 -19.06 25.12
N GLU A 267 9.46 -19.80 24.15
CA GLU A 267 10.89 -19.94 23.89
C GLU A 267 11.29 -18.97 22.79
N VAL A 268 12.26 -18.11 23.07
CA VAL A 268 12.73 -17.16 22.08
C VAL A 268 14.13 -17.53 21.69
N TYR A 269 14.23 -18.08 20.48
CA TYR A 269 15.49 -18.32 19.83
C TYR A 269 16.12 -16.96 19.46
N LEU A 270 17.21 -16.62 20.14
CA LEU A 270 18.16 -15.65 19.62
C LEU A 270 19.04 -16.38 18.59
N PRO A 271 19.21 -15.84 17.37
CA PRO A 271 20.20 -16.36 16.43
C PRO A 271 21.63 -16.22 16.96
#